data_AF-A0A182X203-F1
#
_entry.id   AF-A0A182X203-F1
#
_cell.length_a   1.000
_cell.length_b   1.000
_cell.length_c   1.000
_cell.angle_alpha   90.00
_cell.angle_beta   90.00
_cell.angle_gamma   90.00
#
_symmetry.space_group_name_H-M   'P 1'
#
loop_
_entity.id
_entity.type
_entity.pdbx_description
1 polymer ?
#
loop_
_entity_poly.entity_id
_entity_poly.type
_entity_poly.pdbx_seq_one_letter_code
_entity_poly.pdbx_strand_id
1 'polypeptide(L)' 'MLLATNTIAPVKLSTIRCYALSTVTVEAVLGRTATLPCDIEPEELNDRVYMVLWFRESAGKPLYR' A
#
# COMPACT_ATOMS: atom_id res chain seq x y z
N MET A 1 10.63 -49.59 16.08
CA MET A 1 10.74 -48.41 16.96
C MET A 1 11.69 -47.41 16.32
N LEU A 2 11.21 -46.64 15.35
CA LEU A 2 11.89 -45.45 14.85
C LEU A 2 10.78 -44.41 14.65
N LEU A 3 10.60 -43.54 15.64
CA LEU A 3 9.71 -42.40 15.54
C LEU A 3 10.46 -41.34 14.72
N ALA A 4 10.09 -41.17 13.45
CA ALA A 4 10.53 -40.01 12.69
C ALA A 4 9.77 -38.80 13.22
N THR A 5 10.40 -38.01 14.10
CA THR A 5 9.87 -36.73 14.53
C THR A 5 10.07 -35.73 13.40
N ASN A 6 9.00 -35.48 12.63
CA ASN A 6 8.97 -34.38 11.67
C ASN A 6 9.01 -33.07 12.45
N THR A 7 10.20 -32.49 12.60
CA THR A 7 10.40 -31.17 13.19
C THR A 7 9.82 -30.11 12.26
N ILE A 8 8.69 -29.53 12.65
CA ILE A 8 8.14 -28.32 12.01
C ILE A 8 9.11 -27.18 12.35
N ALA A 9 9.82 -26.67 11.35
CA ALA A 9 10.62 -25.46 11.51
C ALA A 9 9.70 -24.26 11.84
N PRO A 10 10.09 -23.35 12.75
CA PRO A 10 9.29 -22.17 13.02
C PRO A 10 9.25 -21.31 11.75
N VAL A 11 8.06 -21.11 11.20
CA VAL A 11 7.83 -20.07 10.19
C VAL A 11 8.15 -18.74 10.85
N LYS A 12 9.15 -18.04 10.35
CA LYS A 12 9.51 -16.69 10.81
C LYS A 12 8.39 -15.75 10.38
N LEU A 13 7.46 -15.46 11.28
CA LEU A 13 6.50 -14.38 11.06
C LEU A 13 7.29 -13.08 10.96
N SER A 14 7.44 -12.54 9.75
CA SER A 14 7.80 -11.15 9.58
C SER A 14 6.64 -10.33 10.13
N THR A 15 6.88 -9.59 11.21
CA THR A 15 5.98 -8.56 11.69
C THR A 15 5.60 -7.67 10.51
N ILE A 16 4.32 -7.69 10.11
CA ILE A 16 3.77 -6.68 9.20
C ILE A 16 4.00 -5.34 9.87
N ARG A 17 4.94 -4.54 9.36
CA ARG A 17 5.07 -3.15 9.77
C ARG A 17 3.82 -2.44 9.28
N CYS A 18 2.94 -2.07 10.20
CA CYS A 18 1.88 -1.12 9.91
C CYS A 18 2.58 0.24 9.79
N TYR A 19 3.02 0.59 8.58
CA TYR A 19 3.53 1.92 8.30
C TYR A 19 2.39 2.90 8.59
N ALA A 20 2.67 3.95 9.37
CA ALA A 20 1.74 5.04 9.56
C ALA A 20 1.49 5.68 8.20
N LEU A 21 0.32 5.44 7.62
CA LEU A 21 -0.06 6.03 6.34
C LEU A 21 -0.41 7.51 6.58
N SER A 22 0.27 8.41 5.88
CA SER A 22 -0.11 9.82 5.85
C SER A 22 -1.42 9.95 5.07
N THR A 23 -2.49 10.37 5.75
CA THR A 23 -3.79 10.65 5.12
C THR A 23 -4.14 12.10 5.32
N VAL A 24 -4.54 12.78 4.25
CA VAL A 24 -5.00 14.18 4.29
C VAL A 24 -6.41 14.29 3.75
N THR A 25 -7.23 15.10 4.42
CA THR A 25 -8.60 15.39 4.00
C THR A 25 -8.60 16.48 2.93
N VAL A 26 -9.20 16.21 1.77
CA VAL A 26 -9.34 17.18 0.67
C VAL A 26 -10.82 17.51 0.49
N GLU A 27 -11.15 18.79 0.57
CA GLU A 27 -12.51 19.29 0.33
C GLU A 27 -12.60 20.00 -1.02
N ALA A 28 -13.77 19.93 -1.66
CA ALA A 28 -14.01 20.58 -2.94
C ALA A 28 -15.46 21.04 -3.09
N VAL A 29 -15.65 22.10 -3.89
CA VAL A 29 -16.97 22.63 -4.22
C VAL A 29 -17.60 21.81 -5.34
N LEU A 30 -18.92 21.57 -5.26
CA LEU A 30 -19.67 20.85 -6.28
C LEU A 30 -19.44 21.43 -7.69
N GLY A 31 -19.20 20.55 -8.66
CA GLY A 31 -18.94 20.93 -10.05
C GLY A 31 -17.54 21.51 -10.30
N ARG A 32 -16.65 21.52 -9.29
CA ARG A 32 -15.25 21.90 -9.43
C ARG A 32 -14.34 20.67 -9.32
N THR A 33 -13.16 20.77 -9.93
CA THR A 33 -12.14 19.74 -9.86
C THR A 33 -11.35 19.88 -8.57
N ALA A 34 -11.12 18.77 -7.87
CA ALA A 34 -10.20 18.68 -6.74
C ALA A 34 -8.87 18.10 -7.21
N THR A 35 -7.76 18.55 -6.62
CA THR A 35 -6.45 17.93 -6.81
C THR A 35 -6.16 17.06 -5.61
N LEU A 36 -5.90 15.77 -5.85
CA LEU A 36 -5.43 14.86 -4.81
C LEU A 36 -3.91 14.95 -4.70
N PRO A 37 -3.34 15.07 -3.49
CA PRO A 37 -1.88 15.14 -3.30
C PRO A 37 -1.22 13.81 -3.66
N CYS A 38 0.01 13.86 -4.16
CA CYS A 38 0.78 12.70 -4.59
C CYS A 38 2.26 12.81 -4.19
N ASP A 39 2.51 13.21 -2.95
CA ASP A 39 3.81 13.23 -2.30
C ASP A 39 4.26 11.80 -1.98
N ILE A 40 4.95 11.18 -2.94
CA ILE A 40 5.51 9.83 -2.81
C ILE A 40 7.01 9.90 -3.08
N GLU A 41 7.79 9.39 -2.13
CA GLU A 41 9.24 9.23 -2.25
C GLU A 41 9.58 7.74 -2.05
N PRO A 42 10.43 7.15 -2.91
CA PRO A 42 10.89 5.78 -2.70
C PRO A 42 11.75 5.70 -1.44
N GLU A 43 11.62 4.62 -0.67
CA GLU A 43 12.44 4.40 0.54
C GLU A 43 13.93 4.20 0.19
N GLU A 44 14.20 3.59 -0.97
CA GLU A 44 15.54 3.24 -1.42
C GLU A 44 16.11 4.28 -2.40
N LEU A 45 17.37 4.69 -2.18
CA LEU A 45 18.03 5.79 -2.91
C LEU A 45 18.11 5.57 -4.44
N ASN A 46 18.10 4.32 -4.89
CA ASN A 46 18.19 3.95 -6.30
C ASN A 46 16.88 3.39 -6.87
N ASP A 47 15.81 3.43 -6.09
CA ASP A 47 14.48 3.00 -6.54
C ASP A 47 13.70 4.19 -7.13
N ARG A 48 12.69 3.89 -7.94
CA ARG A 48 11.91 4.88 -8.69
C ARG A 48 10.43 4.53 -8.67
N VAL A 49 9.60 5.55 -8.53
CA VAL A 49 8.15 5.38 -8.67
C VAL A 49 7.82 5.02 -10.12
N TYR A 50 7.41 3.77 -10.36
CA TYR A 50 7.05 3.29 -11.70
C TYR A 50 5.61 3.63 -12.09
N MET A 51 4.67 3.58 -11.13
CA MET A 51 3.25 3.78 -11.37
C MET A 51 2.52 4.30 -10.14
N VAL A 52 1.54 5.18 -10.36
CA VAL A 52 0.63 5.68 -9.32
C VAL A 52 -0.80 5.42 -9.78
N LEU A 53 -1.59 4.74 -8.94
CA LEU A 53 -2.98 4.39 -9.22
C LEU A 53 -3.89 4.97 -8.14
N TRP A 54 -4.94 5.67 -8.57
CA TRP A 54 -5.97 6.19 -7.68
C TRP A 54 -7.18 5.27 -7.67
N PHE A 55 -7.68 4.91 -6.50
CA PHE A 55 -8.89 4.11 -6.36
C PHE A 55 -9.92 4.87 -5.56
N ARG A 56 -11.18 4.76 -6.00
CA ARG A 56 -12.32 5.01 -5.12
C ARG A 56 -12.72 3.67 -4.53
N GLU A 57 -12.99 3.63 -3.22
CA GLU A 57 -13.33 2.41 -2.48
C GLU A 57 -14.41 1.56 -3.18
N SER A 58 -15.40 2.20 -3.79
CA SER A 58 -16.49 1.54 -4.49
C SER A 58 -16.25 1.18 -5.95
N ALA A 59 -15.16 1.64 -6.58
CA ALA A 59 -15.00 1.56 -8.03
C ALA A 59 -14.37 0.24 -8.52
N GLY A 60 -13.66 -0.50 -7.66
CA GLY A 60 -13.01 -1.78 -7.99
C GLY A 60 -11.94 -1.71 -9.11
N LYS A 61 -11.73 -0.55 -9.72
CA LYS A 61 -10.77 -0.28 -10.79
C LYS A 61 -10.13 1.09 -10.58
N PRO A 62 -8.91 1.31 -11.09
CA PRO A 62 -8.26 2.62 -10.98
C PRO A 62 -9.04 3.70 -11.72
N LEU A 63 -8.94 4.92 -11.20
CA LEU A 63 -9.43 6.13 -11.85
C LEU A 63 -8.41 6.57 -12.90
N TYR A 64 -8.82 6.46 -14.15
CA TYR A 64 -8.12 7.02 -15.31
C TYR A 64 -8.86 8.29 -15.74
N ARG A 65 -8.13 9.27 -16.29
CA ARG A 65 -8.73 10.48 -16.87
C ARG A 65 -9.54 10.16 -18.13
#